data_AF-A0A392MF11-F1
#
_entry.id   AF-A0A392MF11-F1
#
_cell.length_a   1.000
_cell.length_b   1.000
_cell.length_c   1.000
_cell.angle_alpha   90.00
_cell.angle_beta   90.00
_cell.angle_gamma   90.00
#
_symmetry.space_group_name_H-M   'P 1'
#
loop_
_entity.id
_entity.type
_entity.pdbx_description
1 polymer ?
#
loop_
_entity_poly.entity_id
_entity_poly.type
_entity_poly.pdbx_seq_one_letter_code
_entity_poly.pdbx_strand_id
1 'polypeptide(L)' 'MAENTNFLQPSVPKFDGYYEHWSMLMENLLRSKEYWSLIETGVTVAPQNATAEQLRVANESKLRDLKVKNYLF' A
#
# COMPACT_ATOMS: atom_id res chain seq x y z
N MET A 1 33.09 11.97 -8.03
CA MET A 1 32.01 12.42 -7.13
C MET A 1 30.92 11.37 -7.23
N ALA A 2 30.59 10.67 -6.14
CA ALA A 2 29.58 9.61 -6.18
C ALA A 2 28.21 10.28 -6.25
N GLU A 3 27.65 10.29 -7.46
CA GLU A 3 26.34 10.83 -7.76
C GLU A 3 25.36 9.93 -7.01
N ASN A 4 24.76 10.48 -5.95
CA ASN A 4 23.89 9.74 -5.06
C ASN A 4 22.62 9.40 -5.85
N THR A 5 22.57 8.19 -6.41
CA THR A 5 21.47 7.69 -7.22
C THR A 5 20.22 7.47 -6.36
N ASN A 6 19.62 8.56 -5.90
CA ASN A 6 18.29 8.62 -5.29
C ASN A 6 17.17 8.45 -6.35
N PHE A 7 17.53 8.07 -7.58
CA PHE A 7 16.64 8.00 -8.75
C PHE A 7 15.55 6.92 -8.69
N LEU A 8 15.49 6.07 -7.65
CA LEU A 8 14.64 4.87 -7.69
C LEU A 8 13.77 4.62 -6.45
N GLN A 9 13.79 5.48 -5.43
CA GLN A 9 12.76 5.40 -4.41
C GLN A 9 11.54 6.19 -4.88
N PRO A 10 10.41 5.52 -5.21
CA PRO A 10 9.19 6.24 -5.50
C PRO A 10 8.81 6.97 -4.22
N SER A 11 9.01 8.29 -4.26
CA SER A 11 8.70 9.20 -3.17
C SER A 11 7.19 9.33 -3.07
N VAL A 12 6.66 9.49 -1.85
CA VAL A 12 5.21 9.66 -1.66
C VAL A 12 4.77 10.93 -2.40
N PRO A 13 3.87 10.83 -3.41
CA PRO A 13 3.36 11.99 -4.13
C PRO A 13 2.68 12.97 -3.18
N LYS A 14 3.12 14.23 -3.21
CA LYS A 14 2.47 15.31 -2.47
C LYS A 14 1.24 15.78 -3.25
N PHE A 15 0.13 15.97 -2.55
CA PHE A 15 -1.06 16.57 -3.14
C PHE A 15 -0.84 18.08 -3.37
N ASP A 16 -1.05 18.52 -4.62
CA ASP A 16 -0.85 19.90 -5.07
C ASP A 16 -2.13 20.57 -5.61
N GLY A 17 -3.28 19.90 -5.45
CA GLY A 17 -4.57 20.33 -5.98
C GLY A 17 -4.98 19.65 -7.30
N TYR A 18 -4.07 18.94 -7.96
CA TYR A 18 -4.34 18.23 -9.22
C TYR A 18 -4.68 16.77 -8.91
N TYR A 19 -5.92 16.52 -8.49
CA TYR A 19 -6.37 15.21 -8.01
C TYR A 19 -6.09 14.07 -9.00
N GLU A 20 -6.40 14.25 -10.29
CA GLU A 20 -6.18 13.22 -11.33
C GLU A 20 -4.70 12.86 -11.50
N HIS A 21 -3.81 13.85 -11.39
CA HIS A 21 -2.37 13.60 -11.51
C HIS A 21 -1.84 12.91 -10.24
N TRP A 22 -2.25 13.40 -9.07
CA TRP A 22 -1.88 12.82 -7.78
C TRP A 22 -2.38 11.37 -7.66
N SER A 23 -3.63 11.09 -8.01
CA SER A 23 -4.23 9.75 -7.91
C SER A 23 -3.49 8.74 -8.79
N MET A 24 -3.11 9.14 -10.01
CA MET A 24 -2.31 8.31 -10.92
C MET A 24 -0.93 7.95 -10.34
N LEU A 25 -0.26 8.91 -9.70
CA LEU A 25 1.04 8.65 -9.06
C LEU A 25 0.89 7.76 -7.82
N MET A 26 -0.16 7.96 -7.02
CA MET A 26 -0.48 7.11 -5.87
C MET A 26 -0.81 5.68 -6.27
N GLU A 27 -1.59 5.49 -7.33
CA GLU A 27 -1.89 4.18 -7.88
C GLU A 27 -0.61 3.46 -8.33
N ASN A 28 0.27 4.14 -9.08
CA ASN A 28 1.55 3.57 -9.50
C ASN A 28 2.44 3.17 -8.31
N LEU A 29 2.53 4.03 -7.27
CA LEU A 29 3.28 3.75 -6.06
C LEU A 29 2.73 2.52 -5.29
N LEU A 30 1.41 2.40 -5.17
CA LEU A 30 0.77 1.27 -4.48
C LEU A 30 0.90 -0.03 -5.28
N ARG A 31 0.79 0.03 -6.62
CA ARG A 31 1.04 -1.11 -7.51
C ARG A 31 2.50 -1.57 -7.45
N SER A 32 3.46 -0.65 -7.44
CA SER A 32 4.89 -1.00 -7.35
C SER A 32 5.28 -1.63 -6.00
N LYS A 33 4.44 -1.47 -4.97
CA LYS A 33 4.59 -2.08 -3.64
C LYS A 33 3.71 -3.31 -3.43
N GLU A 34 3.01 -3.77 -4.46
CA GLU A 34 2.07 -4.90 -4.40
C GLU A 34 0.96 -4.73 -3.35
N TYR A 35 0.60 -3.48 -3.07
CA TYR A 35 -0.45 -3.13 -2.10
C TYR A 35 -1.80 -2.88 -2.75
N TRP A 36 -1.86 -2.74 -4.07
CA TRP A 36 -3.08 -2.41 -4.80
C TRP A 36 -4.23 -3.42 -4.58
N SER A 37 -3.91 -4.69 -4.37
CA SER A 37 -4.92 -5.71 -4.04
C SER A 37 -5.69 -5.43 -2.75
N LEU A 38 -5.11 -4.68 -1.80
CA LEU A 38 -5.81 -4.28 -0.57
C LEU A 38 -6.82 -3.16 -0.81
N ILE A 39 -6.65 -2.40 -1.90
CA ILE A 39 -7.59 -1.35 -2.32
C ILE A 39 -8.72 -1.96 -3.15
N GLU A 40 -8.41 -2.82 -4.12
CA GLU A 40 -9.43 -3.48 -4.97
C GLU A 40 -10.21 -4.57 -4.23
N THR A 41 -9.51 -5.47 -3.55
CA THR A 41 -10.09 -6.69 -2.96
C THR A 41 -10.36 -6.55 -1.47
N GLY A 42 -9.74 -5.57 -0.80
CA GLY A 42 -9.91 -5.31 0.62
C GLY A 42 -8.99 -6.13 1.53
N VAL A 43 -9.23 -6.02 2.84
CA VAL A 43 -8.46 -6.71 3.89
C VAL A 43 -9.05 -8.09 4.15
N THR A 44 -8.21 -9.11 4.21
CA THR A 44 -8.62 -10.46 4.60
C THR A 44 -9.02 -10.48 6.07
N VAL A 45 -10.25 -10.90 6.35
CA VAL A 45 -10.78 -11.06 7.71
C VAL A 45 -10.82 -12.54 8.07
N ALA A 46 -10.32 -12.87 9.27
CA ALA A 46 -10.39 -14.23 9.79
C ALA A 46 -11.84 -14.61 10.14
N PRO A 47 -12.33 -15.80 9.73
CA PRO A 47 -13.64 -16.30 10.16
C PRO A 47 -13.66 -16.60 11.67
N GLN A 48 -14.85 -16.69 12.28
CA GLN A 48 -15.00 -16.92 13.72
C GLN A 48 -14.30 -18.19 14.26
N ASN A 49 -14.20 -19.24 13.44
CA ASN A 49 -13.50 -20.50 13.79
C ASN A 49 -12.18 -20.64 13.01
N ALA A 50 -11.49 -19.53 12.79
CA ALA A 50 -10.26 -19.51 12.00
C ALA A 50 -9.18 -20.43 12.59
N THR A 51 -8.53 -21.18 11.71
CA THR A 51 -7.30 -21.88 12.06
C THR A 51 -6.18 -20.87 12.35
N ALA A 52 -5.13 -21.30 13.05
CA ALA A 52 -3.97 -20.44 13.34
C ALA A 52 -3.37 -19.82 12.06
N GLU A 53 -3.41 -20.56 10.96
CA GLU A 53 -2.93 -20.09 9.66
C GLU A 53 -3.84 -19.00 9.05
N GLN A 54 -5.16 -19.16 9.14
CA GLN A 54 -6.11 -18.13 8.69
C GLN A 54 -6.00 -16.85 9.53
N LEU A 55 -5.77 -16.98 10.83
CA LEU A 55 -5.49 -15.86 11.73
C LEU A 55 -4.20 -15.14 11.35
N ARG A 56 -3.13 -15.87 11.02
CA ARG A 56 -1.87 -15.30 10.56
C ARG A 56 -2.07 -14.47 9.29
N VAL A 57 -2.75 -15.03 8.28
CA VAL A 57 -3.02 -14.34 7.01
C VAL A 57 -3.86 -13.08 7.23
N ALA A 58 -4.90 -13.14 8.07
CA ALA A 58 -5.71 -11.96 8.39
C ALA A 58 -4.90 -10.86 9.09
N ASN A 59 -4.03 -11.23 10.04
CA ASN A 59 -3.15 -10.28 10.71
C ASN A 59 -2.12 -9.66 9.76
N GLU A 60 -1.55 -10.44 8.84
CA GLU A 60 -0.65 -9.93 7.82
C GLU A 60 -1.36 -8.97 6.86
N SER A 61 -2.58 -9.32 6.42
CA SER A 61 -3.40 -8.46 5.58
C SER A 61 -3.71 -7.13 6.29
N LYS A 62 -4.08 -7.18 7.58
CA LYS A 62 -4.32 -6.00 8.41
C LYS A 62 -3.06 -5.14 8.59
N LEU A 63 -1.89 -5.76 8.75
CA LEU A 63 -0.62 -5.03 8.84
C LEU A 63 -0.30 -4.31 7.52
N ARG A 64 -0.55 -4.95 6.37
CA ARG A 64 -0.36 -4.31 5.06
C ARG A 64 -1.36 -3.18 4.84
N ASP A 65 -2.62 -3.33 5.28
CA ASP A 65 -3.63 -2.26 5.24
C ASP A 65 -3.18 -1.01 6.01
N LEU A 66 -2.59 -1.19 7.20
CA LEU A 66 -2.02 -0.06 7.94
C LEU A 66 -0.90 0.64 7.16
N LYS A 67 -0.08 -0.10 6.40
CA LYS A 67 0.95 0.49 5.53
C LYS A 67 0.33 1.29 4.39
N VAL A 68 -0.74 0.77 3.77
CA VAL A 68 -1.47 1.48 2.71
C VAL A 68 -2.07 2.79 3.22
N LYS A 69 -2.65 2.77 4.42
CA LYS A 69 -3.22 3.97 5.05
C LYS A 69 -2.19 5.06 5.27
N ASN A 70 -0.95 4.73 5.62
CA ASN A 70 0.14 5.72 5.75
C ASN A 70 0.50 6.43 4.43
N TYR A 71 0.07 5.91 3.28
CA TYR A 71 0.27 6.58 2.00
C TYR A 71 -0.94 7.44 1.63
N LEU A 72 -2.15 7.02 1.99
CA LEU A 72 -3.40 7.65 1.56
C LEU A 72 -3.96 8.69 2.54
N PHE A 73 -3.54 8.66 3.81
CA PHE A 73 -4.00 9.53 4.90
C PHE A 73 -2.82 10.15 5.63
#